data_AF-A0A970D6Y5-F1
#
_entry.id   AF-A0A970D6Y5-F1
#
_cell.length_a   1.000
_cell.length_b   1.000
_cell.length_c   1.000
_cell.angle_alpha   90.00
_cell.angle_beta   90.00
_cell.angle_gamma   90.00
#
_symmetry.space_group_name_H-M   'P 1'
#
loop_
_entity.id
_entity.type
_entity.pdbx_description
1 polymer ?
#
loop_
_entity_poly.entity_id
_entity_poly.type
_entity_poly.pdbx_seq_one_letter_code
_entity_poly.pdbx_strand_id
1 'polypeptide(L)'
;MVKQRNVVIRKFIWLLLIAIVFTILFTVNIKAETLDNIETIETIETMESTEKIENEDLTESQETVTEEEQEVTPTEVTATEEAAVEEQGTSTEYTTIEESEVGKSIEEAVSEKQGSVTEESTADVLNDSAQSGEDTVLPTSYSRSTPSQVTRYIYANSIIRSTPNGSVITTLKMPLFVTGIIEGAWLKFTYNGSTAYVAMSVTTTDNPAITGYAKSAVNVRDTPGGSVIGSLSTGYKVSGILVGNWVKFIYSGKTGYLYVSLLQATPIQVTRYIFANSNLRGAPNGSLITTLEMPLFVSGTIEGAWLKFTYNGKTAYVAMSMTSTNNPAITCYAKSVVNVRNAPSGSVIGSLTKGHKITGYCEGAWIRITYNGQTAYIAAKYTDIKPVQVTLYIRSRILAVRPDKNSKELLGVLNRGTKVTGYREGVWIRIIYNDQTGYIAAKFTTEEVVNPKTGIQKLDKVLDEARKWIGTNERNMGHKYIIDTYNKQPNLPRGYPMSYKDPWCAAFVSFIGIQTKTTDILGREVSVYYHMKFFMKKGQWIEDGTITPRPGDLVAFSWNATKQPNNDFPNHIGFVESIDNGYFYTIEGNASLVNNTSPEDLGIDYVERKRYEIGSRVIRGFARPNYK
;
A
#
# COMPACT_ATOMS: atom_id res chain seq x y z
N MET A 1 -17.89 -21.29 -59.10
CA MET A 1 -16.78 -22.12 -58.56
C MET A 1 -15.61 -21.33 -57.94
N VAL A 2 -15.43 -20.01 -58.19
CA VAL A 2 -14.33 -19.23 -57.57
C VAL A 2 -14.59 -18.84 -56.10
N LYS A 3 -15.86 -18.73 -55.67
CA LYS A 3 -16.23 -18.38 -54.28
C LYS A 3 -16.02 -19.51 -53.25
N GLN A 4 -16.04 -20.78 -53.67
CA GLN A 4 -15.82 -21.93 -52.77
C GLN A 4 -14.32 -22.24 -52.53
N ARG A 5 -13.41 -21.88 -53.46
CA ARG A 5 -11.95 -22.06 -53.25
C ARG A 5 -11.39 -21.18 -52.12
N ASN A 6 -11.93 -19.98 -51.92
CA ASN A 6 -11.43 -19.04 -50.90
C ASN A 6 -11.79 -19.43 -49.46
N VAL A 7 -12.85 -20.22 -49.26
CA VAL A 7 -13.25 -20.70 -47.92
C VAL A 7 -12.35 -21.86 -47.47
N VAL A 8 -11.95 -22.73 -48.40
CA VAL A 8 -11.06 -23.87 -48.10
C VAL A 8 -9.63 -23.38 -47.79
N ILE A 9 -9.14 -22.38 -48.54
CA ILE A 9 -7.81 -21.78 -48.31
C ILE A 9 -7.75 -21.05 -46.95
N ARG A 10 -8.81 -20.31 -46.57
CA ARG A 10 -8.87 -19.65 -45.25
C ARG A 10 -8.92 -20.64 -44.09
N LYS A 11 -9.59 -21.79 -44.24
CA LYS A 11 -9.59 -22.87 -43.23
C LYS A 11 -8.22 -23.54 -43.10
N PHE A 12 -7.50 -23.71 -44.21
CA PHE A 12 -6.12 -24.23 -44.19
C PHE A 12 -5.13 -23.25 -43.54
N ILE A 13 -5.25 -21.94 -43.79
CA ILE A 13 -4.40 -20.92 -43.15
C ILE A 13 -4.66 -20.85 -41.64
N TRP A 14 -5.91 -20.99 -41.20
CA TRP A 14 -6.25 -21.05 -39.77
C TRP A 14 -5.70 -22.30 -39.09
N LEU A 15 -5.76 -23.46 -39.74
CA LEU A 15 -5.16 -24.70 -39.21
C LEU A 15 -3.63 -24.62 -39.14
N LEU A 16 -2.99 -23.99 -40.13
CA LEU A 16 -1.53 -23.78 -40.13
C LEU A 16 -1.10 -22.81 -39.01
N LEU A 17 -1.87 -21.75 -38.76
CA LEU A 17 -1.61 -20.80 -37.67
C LEU A 17 -1.80 -21.44 -36.28
N ILE A 18 -2.81 -22.30 -36.11
CA ILE A 18 -3.01 -23.05 -34.86
C ILE A 18 -1.85 -24.03 -34.63
N ALA A 19 -1.37 -24.70 -35.67
CA ALA A 19 -0.23 -25.62 -35.58
C ALA A 19 1.08 -24.89 -35.21
N ILE A 20 1.31 -23.69 -35.75
CA ILE A 20 2.49 -22.86 -35.42
C ILE A 20 2.43 -22.33 -33.98
N VAL A 21 1.23 -21.98 -33.48
CA VAL A 21 1.06 -21.56 -32.09
C VAL A 21 1.30 -22.72 -31.12
N PHE A 22 0.85 -23.94 -31.46
CA PHE A 22 1.08 -25.13 -30.64
C PHE A 22 2.56 -25.57 -30.59
N THR A 23 3.32 -25.43 -31.69
CA THR A 23 4.75 -25.76 -31.68
C THR A 23 5.58 -24.73 -30.90
N ILE A 24 5.19 -23.45 -30.92
CA ILE A 24 5.82 -22.39 -30.09
C ILE A 24 5.52 -22.61 -28.60
N LEU A 25 4.28 -22.99 -28.25
CA LEU A 25 3.91 -23.33 -26.86
C LEU A 25 4.68 -24.55 -26.32
N PHE A 26 4.91 -25.58 -27.14
CA PHE A 26 5.72 -26.74 -26.75
C PHE A 26 7.22 -26.41 -26.59
N THR A 27 7.77 -25.52 -27.41
CA THR A 27 9.19 -25.11 -27.29
C THR A 27 9.45 -24.16 -26.12
N VAL A 28 8.46 -23.36 -25.70
CA VAL A 28 8.55 -22.57 -24.46
C VAL A 28 8.47 -23.48 -23.23
N ASN A 29 7.63 -24.52 -23.24
CA ASN A 29 7.49 -25.43 -22.10
C ASN A 29 8.75 -26.29 -21.86
N ILE A 30 9.43 -26.75 -22.92
CA ILE A 30 10.68 -27.52 -22.81
C ILE A 30 11.84 -26.66 -22.26
N LYS A 31 11.82 -25.33 -22.46
CA LYS A 31 12.82 -24.40 -21.91
C LYS A 31 12.58 -24.04 -20.44
N ALA A 32 11.37 -24.25 -19.93
CA ALA A 32 11.04 -23.98 -18.53
C ALA A 32 11.44 -25.14 -17.59
N GLU A 33 11.47 -26.39 -18.08
CA GLU A 33 11.84 -27.57 -17.28
C GLU A 33 13.34 -27.75 -17.00
N THR A 34 14.20 -26.80 -17.39
CA THR A 34 15.68 -26.92 -17.20
C THR A 34 16.32 -25.82 -16.34
N LEU A 35 15.53 -25.05 -15.59
CA LEU A 35 16.03 -24.02 -14.68
C LEU A 35 15.35 -24.07 -13.30
N ASP A 36 15.43 -25.21 -12.63
CA ASP A 36 15.20 -25.29 -11.18
C ASP A 36 16.28 -26.20 -10.57
N ASN A 37 17.35 -25.55 -10.10
CA ASN A 37 18.27 -26.07 -9.10
C ASN A 37 18.99 -24.85 -8.50
N ILE A 38 18.43 -24.29 -7.44
CA ILE A 38 19.11 -23.68 -6.29
C ILE A 38 18.08 -23.61 -5.15
N GLU A 39 18.45 -24.24 -4.04
CA GLU A 39 17.73 -24.35 -2.78
C GLU A 39 17.46 -22.98 -2.10
N THR A 40 16.22 -22.86 -1.58
CA THR A 40 15.76 -22.33 -0.27
C THR A 40 16.69 -21.40 0.55
N ILE A 41 16.19 -20.38 1.27
CA ILE A 41 15.29 -20.44 2.45
C ILE A 41 14.70 -19.02 2.70
N GLU A 42 13.39 -18.89 2.92
CA GLU A 42 12.79 -18.24 4.11
C GLU A 42 11.24 -18.29 4.07
N THR A 43 10.70 -18.61 5.24
CA THR A 43 9.33 -18.86 5.67
C THR A 43 8.37 -17.68 5.54
N ILE A 44 7.09 -17.93 5.20
CA ILE A 44 5.90 -17.30 5.81
C ILE A 44 4.66 -18.18 5.55
N GLU A 45 3.93 -18.45 6.62
CA GLU A 45 2.71 -19.25 6.72
C GLU A 45 1.55 -18.69 5.87
N THR A 46 0.83 -19.58 5.20
CA THR A 46 -0.56 -19.35 4.78
C THR A 46 -1.39 -20.58 5.15
N MET A 47 -2.30 -20.41 6.11
CA MET A 47 -3.46 -21.29 6.27
C MET A 47 -4.72 -20.49 5.97
N GLU A 48 -5.28 -20.68 4.78
CA GLU A 48 -6.71 -20.44 4.51
C GLU A 48 -7.35 -21.81 4.30
N SER A 49 -8.06 -22.31 5.31
CA SER A 49 -9.06 -23.34 5.12
C SER A 49 -10.39 -22.68 4.80
N THR A 50 -10.85 -22.92 3.57
CA THR A 50 -12.26 -22.80 3.19
C THR A 50 -13.06 -23.85 3.95
N GLU A 51 -14.09 -23.45 4.69
CA GLU A 51 -15.10 -24.41 5.16
C GLU A 51 -16.51 -23.88 4.86
N LYS A 52 -17.19 -24.65 4.01
CA LYS A 52 -18.63 -24.59 3.78
C LYS A 52 -19.33 -25.02 5.05
N ILE A 53 -20.41 -24.31 5.34
CA ILE A 53 -21.35 -24.56 6.41
C ILE A 53 -22.12 -25.85 6.13
N GLU A 54 -22.10 -26.79 7.07
CA GLU A 54 -23.20 -27.71 7.33
C GLU A 54 -23.31 -27.97 8.84
N ASN A 55 -24.56 -28.04 9.31
CA ASN A 55 -24.96 -28.21 10.70
C ASN A 55 -24.83 -29.68 11.15
N GLU A 56 -24.87 -29.88 12.48
CA GLU A 56 -25.04 -31.19 13.19
C GLU A 56 -23.78 -32.06 13.20
N ASP A 57 -23.46 -32.93 14.15
CA ASP A 57 -23.84 -33.31 15.52
C ASP A 57 -22.90 -34.51 15.83
N LEU A 58 -22.50 -34.74 17.10
CA LEU A 58 -21.81 -35.97 17.60
C LEU A 58 -20.36 -36.22 17.04
N THR A 59 -19.38 -36.89 17.65
CA THR A 59 -19.17 -37.68 18.88
C THR A 59 -17.67 -37.97 19.02
N GLU A 60 -17.27 -38.14 20.27
CA GLU A 60 -16.10 -38.82 20.85
C GLU A 60 -15.34 -39.88 20.01
N SER A 61 -14.01 -39.83 20.08
CA SER A 61 -13.16 -41.03 20.25
C SER A 61 -11.78 -40.66 20.80
N GLN A 62 -11.43 -41.33 21.91
CA GLN A 62 -10.15 -41.28 22.62
C GLN A 62 -9.01 -41.89 21.81
N GLU A 63 -7.79 -41.43 22.03
CA GLU A 63 -6.62 -42.31 22.14
C GLU A 63 -5.48 -41.64 22.94
N THR A 64 -4.60 -42.49 23.47
CA THR A 64 -3.85 -42.37 24.73
C THR A 64 -2.45 -41.78 24.62
N VAL A 65 -2.10 -40.96 25.61
CA VAL A 65 -0.88 -40.97 26.48
C VAL A 65 0.44 -41.49 25.89
N THR A 66 1.49 -40.67 25.94
CA THR A 66 2.71 -40.95 26.74
C THR A 66 3.45 -39.66 27.10
N GLU A 67 3.81 -39.59 28.37
CA GLU A 67 4.63 -38.58 29.06
C GLU A 67 6.09 -38.61 28.59
N GLU A 68 6.81 -37.50 28.74
CA GLU A 68 8.12 -37.51 29.39
C GLU A 68 8.45 -36.12 29.94
N GLU A 69 8.85 -36.11 31.22
CA GLU A 69 9.25 -34.97 32.03
C GLU A 69 10.59 -34.39 31.55
N GLN A 70 10.80 -33.08 31.73
CA GLN A 70 12.09 -32.61 32.24
C GLN A 70 12.00 -31.26 32.97
N GLU A 71 12.45 -31.33 34.22
CA GLU A 71 12.62 -30.29 35.23
C GLU A 71 13.92 -29.50 34.99
N VAL A 72 13.88 -28.16 34.94
CA VAL A 72 15.02 -27.30 35.33
C VAL A 72 14.52 -25.97 35.92
N THR A 73 15.14 -25.58 37.03
CA THR A 73 14.94 -24.42 37.90
C THR A 73 15.29 -23.05 37.26
N PRO A 74 14.72 -21.92 37.74
CA PRO A 74 15.08 -20.60 37.24
C PRO A 74 16.13 -19.90 38.14
N THR A 75 17.11 -19.25 37.50
CA THR A 75 18.05 -18.34 38.15
C THR A 75 17.54 -16.89 38.05
N GLU A 76 17.52 -16.26 39.20
CA GLU A 76 17.22 -14.86 39.49
C GLU A 76 18.31 -13.93 38.92
N VAL A 77 17.92 -12.87 38.19
CA VAL A 77 18.77 -11.67 38.03
C VAL A 77 17.90 -10.43 38.08
N THR A 78 18.33 -9.55 38.97
CA THR A 78 17.75 -8.29 39.43
C THR A 78 17.76 -7.17 38.38
N ALA A 79 16.73 -6.33 38.46
CA ALA A 79 16.64 -5.03 37.84
C ALA A 79 17.49 -3.98 38.57
N THR A 80 18.07 -3.04 37.82
CA THR A 80 18.47 -1.72 38.31
C THR A 80 18.10 -0.69 37.26
N GLU A 81 17.28 0.27 37.69
CA GLU A 81 17.00 1.54 37.01
C GLU A 81 18.25 2.41 36.94
N GLU A 82 18.37 3.22 35.88
CA GLU A 82 19.10 4.49 35.96
C GLU A 82 18.44 5.55 35.07
N ALA A 83 18.40 6.77 35.59
CA ALA A 83 17.61 7.89 35.11
C ALA A 83 18.42 8.89 34.25
N ALA A 84 17.71 9.55 33.35
CA ALA A 84 17.82 10.93 32.85
C ALA A 84 19.20 11.62 32.72
N VAL A 85 19.53 12.06 31.49
CA VAL A 85 20.24 13.33 31.22
C VAL A 85 19.71 13.99 29.94
N GLU A 86 19.57 15.32 30.02
CA GLU A 86 19.19 16.29 28.97
C GLU A 86 20.10 16.30 27.74
N GLU A 87 19.60 16.73 26.58
CA GLU A 87 20.45 17.34 25.56
C GLU A 87 19.74 18.50 24.83
N GLN A 88 20.42 19.65 24.81
CA GLN A 88 20.07 20.87 24.10
C GLN A 88 20.52 20.81 22.63
N GLY A 89 19.66 21.33 21.76
CA GLY A 89 19.94 22.29 20.68
C GLY A 89 21.13 22.07 19.72
N THR A 90 20.81 21.99 18.43
CA THR A 90 21.44 22.86 17.40
C THR A 90 20.60 22.87 16.13
N SER A 91 20.12 24.07 15.77
CA SER A 91 19.48 24.40 14.49
C SER A 91 20.53 24.79 13.46
N THR A 92 20.39 24.34 12.22
CA THR A 92 21.10 24.94 11.07
C THR A 92 20.09 25.48 10.06
N GLU A 93 20.14 26.79 9.88
CA GLU A 93 19.37 27.57 8.90
C GLU A 93 19.89 27.34 7.48
N TYR A 94 18.97 27.25 6.51
CA TYR A 94 19.27 27.44 5.09
C TYR A 94 18.63 28.76 4.64
N THR A 95 19.48 29.71 4.27
CA THR A 95 19.10 31.01 3.74
C THR A 95 18.71 30.90 2.27
N THR A 96 17.44 31.22 1.99
CA THR A 96 16.88 31.54 0.67
C THR A 96 17.39 32.89 0.16
N ILE A 97 17.75 32.97 -1.12
CA ILE A 97 17.88 34.24 -1.85
C ILE A 97 16.75 34.28 -2.88
N GLU A 98 15.84 35.24 -2.69
CA GLU A 98 14.86 35.69 -3.67
C GLU A 98 15.55 36.53 -4.74
N GLU A 99 15.17 36.36 -6.01
CA GLU A 99 15.24 37.47 -6.97
C GLU A 99 13.93 37.53 -7.78
N SER A 100 13.40 38.75 -7.76
CA SER A 100 12.13 39.22 -8.30
C SER A 100 12.15 39.49 -9.80
N GLU A 101 10.94 39.54 -10.36
CA GLU A 101 10.55 39.75 -11.75
C GLU A 101 10.90 41.11 -12.40
N VAL A 102 10.48 41.21 -13.67
CA VAL A 102 10.27 42.37 -14.56
C VAL A 102 11.40 42.52 -15.59
N GLY A 103 11.21 42.47 -16.92
CA GLY A 103 10.00 42.53 -17.75
C GLY A 103 10.20 43.57 -18.86
N LYS A 104 9.91 43.18 -20.12
CA LYS A 104 9.68 43.99 -21.34
C LYS A 104 10.86 44.35 -22.27
N SER A 105 10.85 43.66 -23.43
CA SER A 105 10.82 44.15 -24.83
C SER A 105 11.54 45.44 -25.24
N ILE A 106 12.29 45.40 -26.36
CA ILE A 106 12.21 46.31 -27.52
C ILE A 106 13.01 45.70 -28.71
N GLU A 107 12.48 45.85 -29.92
CA GLU A 107 13.00 45.49 -31.25
C GLU A 107 13.92 46.57 -31.86
N GLU A 108 14.47 46.28 -33.06
CA GLU A 108 15.09 47.18 -34.06
C GLU A 108 16.47 47.79 -33.74
N ALA A 109 17.37 48.09 -34.68
CA ALA A 109 17.55 47.86 -36.12
C ALA A 109 18.96 48.38 -36.48
N VAL A 110 19.58 47.78 -37.51
CA VAL A 110 20.43 48.39 -38.58
C VAL A 110 21.40 49.53 -38.22
N SER A 111 22.71 49.36 -38.49
CA SER A 111 23.34 49.97 -39.68
C SER A 111 24.85 49.74 -39.76
N GLU A 112 25.29 49.49 -40.98
CA GLU A 112 26.65 49.50 -41.48
C GLU A 112 27.47 50.73 -41.04
N LYS A 113 28.76 50.54 -40.80
CA LYS A 113 29.74 51.53 -41.26
C LYS A 113 31.05 50.86 -41.67
N GLN A 114 31.34 51.05 -42.95
CA GLN A 114 32.55 50.68 -43.66
C GLN A 114 33.59 51.80 -43.47
N GLY A 115 34.86 51.42 -43.29
CA GLY A 115 36.02 52.30 -43.27
C GLY A 115 37.26 51.43 -43.03
N SER A 116 37.92 50.94 -44.09
CA SER A 116 38.99 51.62 -44.84
C SER A 116 40.33 51.64 -44.11
N VAL A 117 41.20 50.73 -44.55
CA VAL A 117 42.64 50.89 -44.87
C VAL A 117 43.56 51.44 -43.77
N THR A 118 44.56 50.64 -43.36
CA THR A 118 45.99 50.90 -43.63
C THR A 118 46.83 49.65 -43.34
N GLU A 119 47.72 49.36 -44.29
CA GLU A 119 48.82 48.40 -44.19
C GLU A 119 49.82 48.81 -43.10
N GLU A 120 50.42 47.85 -42.41
CA GLU A 120 51.87 47.88 -42.20
C GLU A 120 52.41 46.48 -41.89
N SER A 121 53.41 46.10 -42.68
CA SER A 121 54.21 44.90 -42.58
C SER A 121 55.29 45.01 -41.51
N THR A 122 55.60 43.93 -40.81
CA THR A 122 56.99 43.60 -40.45
C THR A 122 57.20 42.09 -40.58
N ALA A 123 58.26 41.75 -41.31
CA ALA A 123 58.81 40.42 -41.48
C ALA A 123 60.06 40.27 -40.59
N ASP A 124 60.32 39.04 -40.14
CA ASP A 124 61.67 38.53 -39.82
C ASP A 124 61.62 37.01 -40.09
N VAL A 125 62.23 36.50 -41.15
CA VAL A 125 63.66 36.15 -41.36
C VAL A 125 64.04 34.80 -40.70
N LEU A 126 64.38 33.82 -41.55
CA LEU A 126 65.60 32.98 -41.56
C LEU A 126 65.34 31.81 -42.54
N ASN A 127 65.91 31.85 -43.75
CA ASN A 127 67.23 31.30 -44.13
C ASN A 127 67.12 29.82 -44.57
N ASP A 128 67.35 29.48 -45.84
CA ASP A 128 68.68 29.17 -46.37
C ASP A 128 68.64 28.66 -47.84
N SER A 129 69.58 29.21 -48.63
CA SER A 129 70.34 28.72 -49.79
C SER A 129 69.80 27.90 -51.00
N ALA A 130 70.22 28.44 -52.16
CA ALA A 130 70.87 27.80 -53.34
C ALA A 130 70.06 27.51 -54.63
N GLN A 131 70.24 28.43 -55.60
CA GLN A 131 70.68 28.26 -57.02
C GLN A 131 70.82 26.83 -57.57
N SER A 132 70.66 26.50 -58.86
CA SER A 132 70.28 27.18 -60.12
C SER A 132 70.36 26.09 -61.21
N GLY A 133 69.53 26.13 -62.25
CA GLY A 133 69.70 25.26 -63.42
C GLY A 133 68.55 25.40 -64.40
N GLU A 134 68.79 26.21 -65.43
CA GLU A 134 67.92 26.51 -66.55
C GLU A 134 67.99 25.37 -67.59
N ASP A 135 66.85 24.82 -68.02
CA ASP A 135 66.76 24.16 -69.31
C ASP A 135 65.33 24.20 -69.88
N THR A 136 65.24 24.56 -71.15
CA THR A 136 64.03 25.00 -71.87
C THR A 136 63.28 23.85 -72.52
N VAL A 137 62.00 23.60 -72.19
CA VAL A 137 60.99 23.00 -73.10
C VAL A 137 59.56 23.40 -72.69
N LEU A 138 58.81 24.08 -73.57
CA LEU A 138 57.33 24.02 -73.62
C LEU A 138 56.95 23.00 -74.71
N PRO A 139 55.81 22.27 -74.65
CA PRO A 139 54.52 22.78 -74.18
C PRO A 139 53.57 21.77 -73.51
N THR A 140 52.39 22.28 -73.11
CA THR A 140 51.15 21.55 -72.78
C THR A 140 51.15 20.66 -71.53
N SER A 141 50.80 21.24 -70.40
CA SER A 141 49.88 20.59 -69.47
C SER A 141 48.93 21.65 -68.90
N TYR A 142 47.63 21.46 -69.12
CA TYR A 142 46.64 22.07 -68.25
C TYR A 142 46.95 21.53 -66.85
N SER A 143 47.52 22.38 -66.00
CA SER A 143 47.61 22.09 -64.58
C SER A 143 46.18 21.98 -64.08
N ARG A 144 45.72 20.74 -63.90
CA ARG A 144 44.43 20.42 -63.30
C ARG A 144 44.54 20.93 -61.87
N SER A 145 44.08 22.16 -61.64
CA SER A 145 43.92 22.72 -60.30
C SER A 145 43.26 21.66 -59.44
N THR A 146 43.97 21.19 -58.42
CA THR A 146 43.39 20.30 -57.42
C THR A 146 42.12 20.99 -56.91
N PRO A 147 40.95 20.34 -56.95
CA PRO A 147 39.72 20.99 -56.51
C PRO A 147 39.90 21.40 -55.06
N SER A 148 39.93 22.72 -54.80
CA SER A 148 40.14 23.23 -53.46
C SER A 148 38.94 22.84 -52.61
N GLN A 149 39.20 22.14 -51.51
CA GLN A 149 38.16 21.85 -50.53
C GLN A 149 37.68 23.15 -49.90
N VAL A 150 36.36 23.29 -49.79
CA VAL A 150 35.71 24.39 -49.08
C VAL A 150 34.94 23.83 -47.90
N THR A 151 34.84 24.62 -46.86
CA THR A 151 34.02 24.31 -45.70
C THR A 151 32.83 25.26 -45.67
N ARG A 152 31.62 24.70 -45.59
CA ARG A 152 30.37 25.46 -45.63
C ARG A 152 29.34 24.89 -44.66
N TYR A 153 28.37 25.72 -44.31
CA TYR A 153 27.16 25.29 -43.62
C TYR A 153 26.05 24.98 -44.62
N ILE A 154 25.58 23.76 -44.49
CA ILE A 154 24.25 23.22 -44.70
C ILE A 154 23.05 23.98 -44.12
N TYR A 155 22.20 24.74 -44.81
CA TYR A 155 20.98 25.24 -44.14
C TYR A 155 20.04 24.08 -43.74
N ALA A 156 19.30 24.24 -42.64
CA ALA A 156 18.22 23.31 -42.29
C ALA A 156 17.15 23.26 -43.41
N ASN A 157 16.42 22.16 -43.49
CA ASN A 157 15.45 21.84 -44.55
C ASN A 157 16.03 21.71 -45.97
N SER A 158 17.37 21.74 -46.12
CA SER A 158 18.03 21.46 -47.39
C SER A 158 17.92 19.99 -47.79
N ILE A 159 17.73 19.76 -49.09
CA ILE A 159 17.66 18.42 -49.69
C ILE A 159 19.07 17.96 -50.05
N ILE A 160 19.49 16.85 -49.46
CA ILE A 160 20.75 16.16 -49.78
C ILE A 160 20.47 15.07 -50.80
N ARG A 161 21.29 14.97 -51.84
CA ARG A 161 21.10 14.06 -52.98
C ARG A 161 22.30 13.15 -53.20
N SER A 162 22.07 12.03 -53.86
CA SER A 162 23.09 11.02 -54.22
C SER A 162 23.99 11.47 -55.38
N THR A 163 23.44 12.24 -56.32
CA THR A 163 24.14 12.91 -57.42
C THR A 163 23.48 14.27 -57.68
N PRO A 164 24.10 15.17 -58.47
CA PRO A 164 23.42 16.38 -58.97
C PRO A 164 22.07 16.03 -59.60
N ASN A 165 20.99 16.62 -59.11
CA ASN A 165 19.59 16.32 -59.49
C ASN A 165 19.12 14.86 -59.29
N GLY A 166 19.94 13.99 -58.69
CA GLY A 166 19.60 12.59 -58.46
C GLY A 166 18.65 12.36 -57.29
N SER A 167 18.54 11.11 -56.88
CA SER A 167 17.67 10.68 -55.79
C SER A 167 18.00 11.40 -54.48
N VAL A 168 16.95 11.81 -53.76
CA VAL A 168 17.05 12.41 -52.43
C VAL A 168 17.56 11.37 -51.43
N ILE A 169 18.63 11.70 -50.72
CA ILE A 169 19.13 10.94 -49.57
C ILE A 169 18.31 11.31 -48.33
N THR A 170 18.21 12.62 -48.05
CA THR A 170 17.50 13.13 -46.86
C THR A 170 17.15 14.60 -47.01
N THR A 171 16.27 15.09 -46.14
CA THR A 171 16.06 16.52 -45.90
C THR A 171 16.59 16.84 -44.51
N LEU A 172 17.59 17.74 -44.42
CA LEU A 172 18.22 18.07 -43.14
C LEU A 172 17.23 18.69 -42.18
N LYS A 173 17.21 18.24 -40.92
CA LYS A 173 16.37 18.82 -39.85
C LYS A 173 17.06 19.91 -39.05
N MET A 174 18.38 19.98 -39.12
CA MET A 174 19.22 21.01 -38.50
C MET A 174 20.34 21.38 -39.47
N PRO A 175 20.97 22.55 -39.31
CA PRO A 175 22.12 22.90 -40.12
C PRO A 175 23.25 21.88 -39.98
N LEU A 176 24.04 21.71 -41.04
CA LEU A 176 25.14 20.74 -41.09
C LEU A 176 26.43 21.42 -41.54
N PHE A 177 27.49 21.31 -40.75
CA PHE A 177 28.81 21.80 -41.13
C PHE A 177 29.56 20.72 -41.92
N VAL A 178 30.01 21.04 -43.14
CA VAL A 178 30.66 20.06 -44.03
C VAL A 178 31.88 20.65 -44.72
N THR A 179 32.84 19.78 -45.04
CA THR A 179 33.92 20.06 -45.99
C THR A 179 33.65 19.29 -47.27
N GLY A 180 33.77 19.96 -48.41
CA GLY A 180 33.45 19.40 -49.72
C GLY A 180 34.14 20.12 -50.86
N ILE A 181 33.82 19.71 -52.08
CA ILE A 181 34.34 20.27 -53.33
C ILE A 181 33.17 20.91 -54.08
N ILE A 182 33.35 22.14 -54.55
CA ILE A 182 32.36 22.82 -55.40
C ILE A 182 32.45 22.25 -56.82
N GLU A 183 31.35 21.69 -57.31
CA GLU A 183 31.18 21.18 -58.67
C GLU A 183 30.03 21.93 -59.35
N GLY A 184 30.34 23.09 -59.93
CA GLY A 184 29.36 23.98 -60.55
C GLY A 184 28.34 24.52 -59.53
N ALA A 185 27.05 24.24 -59.74
CA ALA A 185 25.97 24.65 -58.84
C ALA A 185 25.80 23.74 -57.60
N TRP A 186 26.70 22.76 -57.40
CA TRP A 186 26.60 21.74 -56.36
C TRP A 186 27.83 21.74 -55.44
N LEU A 187 27.61 21.47 -54.16
CA LEU A 187 28.65 21.09 -53.21
C LEU A 187 28.64 19.57 -53.06
N LYS A 188 29.74 18.94 -53.43
CA LYS A 188 29.99 17.50 -53.25
C LYS A 188 30.72 17.26 -51.93
N PHE A 189 30.19 16.41 -51.08
CA PHE A 189 30.75 16.14 -49.75
C PHE A 189 30.45 14.71 -49.30
N THR A 190 31.03 14.28 -48.18
CA THR A 190 30.74 12.97 -47.59
C THR A 190 29.61 13.11 -46.57
N TYR A 191 28.54 12.33 -46.75
CA TYR A 191 27.42 12.23 -45.81
C TYR A 191 27.20 10.77 -45.45
N ASN A 192 27.26 10.44 -44.14
CA ASN A 192 27.15 9.07 -43.63
C ASN A 192 28.05 8.05 -44.37
N GLY A 193 29.29 8.46 -44.67
CA GLY A 193 30.28 7.60 -45.36
C GLY A 193 30.12 7.48 -46.88
N SER A 194 29.09 8.09 -47.47
CA SER A 194 28.84 8.08 -48.92
C SER A 194 29.01 9.45 -49.55
N THR A 195 29.33 9.51 -50.84
CA THR A 195 29.34 10.77 -51.59
C THR A 195 27.91 11.31 -51.70
N ALA A 196 27.74 12.60 -51.42
CA ALA A 196 26.48 13.31 -51.43
C ALA A 196 26.64 14.71 -52.04
N TYR A 197 25.53 15.28 -52.48
CA TYR A 197 25.46 16.56 -53.16
C TYR A 197 24.37 17.44 -52.57
N VAL A 198 24.64 18.73 -52.48
CA VAL A 198 23.64 19.76 -52.13
C VAL A 198 23.78 20.96 -53.07
N ALA A 199 22.67 21.66 -53.33
CA ALA A 199 22.72 22.89 -54.12
C ALA A 199 23.53 23.97 -53.40
N MET A 200 24.41 24.67 -54.12
CA MET A 200 25.22 25.75 -53.56
C MET A 200 24.38 26.91 -53.02
N SER A 201 23.18 27.14 -53.58
CA SER A 201 22.24 28.18 -53.16
C SER A 201 21.71 28.01 -51.73
N VAL A 202 21.79 26.80 -51.15
CA VAL A 202 21.36 26.53 -49.77
C VAL A 202 22.53 26.32 -48.82
N THR A 203 23.70 26.87 -49.17
CA THR A 203 24.90 26.79 -48.35
C THR A 203 25.47 28.18 -48.07
N THR A 204 26.06 28.36 -46.89
CA THR A 204 26.66 29.63 -46.46
C THR A 204 28.02 29.42 -45.79
N THR A 205 28.85 30.46 -45.76
CA THR A 205 30.08 30.54 -44.96
C THR A 205 29.83 31.17 -43.60
N ASP A 206 28.72 31.89 -43.46
CA ASP A 206 28.36 32.56 -42.21
C ASP A 206 27.80 31.55 -41.21
N ASN A 207 28.07 31.79 -39.94
CA ASN A 207 27.60 30.94 -38.86
C ASN A 207 26.07 31.01 -38.74
N PRO A 208 25.31 29.94 -39.08
CA PRO A 208 23.86 29.99 -39.06
C PRO A 208 23.32 29.91 -37.63
N ALA A 209 22.17 30.53 -37.40
CA ALA A 209 21.40 30.30 -36.18
C ALA A 209 20.90 28.85 -36.10
N ILE A 210 20.83 28.31 -34.89
CA ILE A 210 20.34 26.95 -34.64
C ILE A 210 19.54 26.90 -33.35
N THR A 211 18.44 26.16 -33.40
CA THR A 211 17.66 25.76 -32.23
C THR A 211 17.52 24.24 -32.21
N GLY A 212 17.74 23.63 -31.06
CA GLY A 212 17.56 22.20 -30.87
C GLY A 212 17.32 21.84 -29.41
N TYR A 213 17.03 20.57 -29.17
CA TYR A 213 16.72 20.01 -27.86
C TYR A 213 17.77 18.97 -27.48
N ALA A 214 18.31 19.06 -26.26
CA ALA A 214 19.32 18.12 -25.78
C ALA A 214 18.75 16.69 -25.74
N LYS A 215 19.36 15.73 -26.44
CA LYS A 215 18.92 14.32 -26.52
C LYS A 215 19.01 13.59 -25.17
N SER A 216 19.95 14.00 -24.34
CA SER A 216 20.25 13.48 -23.01
C SER A 216 20.73 14.63 -22.11
N ALA A 217 21.17 14.33 -20.89
CA ALA A 217 22.03 15.25 -20.17
C ALA A 217 23.28 15.53 -21.02
N VAL A 218 23.63 16.81 -21.20
CA VAL A 218 24.77 17.26 -22.04
C VAL A 218 25.62 18.25 -21.29
N ASN A 219 26.95 18.10 -21.40
CA ASN A 219 27.89 19.04 -20.81
C ASN A 219 27.96 20.33 -21.64
N VAL A 220 28.00 21.46 -20.95
CA VAL A 220 28.29 22.79 -21.51
C VAL A 220 29.74 23.12 -21.25
N ARG A 221 30.46 23.66 -22.24
CA ARG A 221 31.88 23.99 -22.16
C ARG A 221 32.13 25.49 -22.35
N ASP A 222 33.23 25.99 -21.79
CA ASP A 222 33.67 27.39 -21.94
C ASP A 222 34.11 27.74 -23.37
N THR A 223 34.66 26.77 -24.08
CA THR A 223 35.14 26.83 -25.46
C THR A 223 34.95 25.49 -26.17
N PRO A 224 34.99 25.43 -27.51
CA PRO A 224 35.03 24.18 -28.25
C PRO A 224 36.15 23.23 -27.77
N GLY A 225 35.79 22.12 -27.12
CA GLY A 225 36.74 21.16 -26.56
C GLY A 225 37.35 21.54 -25.20
N GLY A 226 37.02 22.71 -24.64
CA GLY A 226 37.56 23.20 -23.36
C GLY A 226 36.88 22.62 -22.12
N SER A 227 37.00 23.32 -21.00
CA SER A 227 36.54 22.87 -19.68
C SER A 227 35.01 22.84 -19.60
N VAL A 228 34.47 21.86 -18.86
CA VAL A 228 33.03 21.78 -18.59
C VAL A 228 32.65 22.85 -17.55
N ILE A 229 31.70 23.72 -17.89
CA ILE A 229 31.21 24.82 -17.04
C ILE A 229 29.79 24.57 -16.50
N GLY A 230 29.18 23.45 -16.88
CA GLY A 230 27.85 23.07 -16.43
C GLY A 230 27.25 21.95 -17.29
N SER A 231 25.96 21.71 -17.11
CA SER A 231 25.23 20.72 -17.88
C SER A 231 23.80 21.17 -18.15
N LEU A 232 23.22 20.67 -19.24
CA LEU A 232 21.80 20.83 -19.55
C LEU A 232 21.11 19.49 -19.33
N SER A 233 19.90 19.54 -18.80
CA SER A 233 19.03 18.37 -18.69
C SER A 233 18.49 17.93 -20.06
N THR A 234 18.09 16.67 -20.15
CA THR A 234 17.39 16.12 -21.32
C THR A 234 16.20 17.01 -21.71
N GLY A 235 16.01 17.26 -23.00
CA GLY A 235 14.90 18.06 -23.52
C GLY A 235 15.09 19.57 -23.33
N TYR A 236 16.19 20.03 -22.74
CA TYR A 236 16.47 21.46 -22.65
C TYR A 236 16.59 22.07 -24.05
N LYS A 237 15.86 23.18 -24.28
CA LYS A 237 15.86 23.91 -25.55
C LYS A 237 17.08 24.82 -25.61
N VAL A 238 17.94 24.60 -26.59
CA VAL A 238 19.15 25.40 -26.84
C VAL A 238 18.90 26.24 -28.08
N SER A 239 19.15 27.55 -27.98
CA SER A 239 19.13 28.47 -29.12
C SER A 239 20.43 29.25 -29.15
N GLY A 240 21.10 29.26 -30.30
CA GLY A 240 22.41 29.86 -30.44
C GLY A 240 22.86 29.94 -31.89
N ILE A 241 24.17 30.05 -32.08
CA ILE A 241 24.82 30.19 -33.37
C ILE A 241 25.79 29.03 -33.55
N LEU A 242 25.80 28.41 -34.73
CA LEU A 242 26.69 27.30 -35.03
C LEU A 242 28.09 27.81 -35.40
N VAL A 243 29.12 27.32 -34.71
CA VAL A 243 30.55 27.60 -34.95
C VAL A 243 31.25 26.25 -35.16
N GLY A 244 31.48 25.89 -36.42
CA GLY A 244 31.86 24.54 -36.82
C GLY A 244 30.79 23.53 -36.42
N ASN A 245 31.17 22.52 -35.63
CA ASN A 245 30.22 21.53 -35.06
C ASN A 245 29.71 21.89 -33.66
N TRP A 246 29.97 23.12 -33.18
CA TRP A 246 29.61 23.57 -31.84
C TRP A 246 28.53 24.62 -31.88
N VAL A 247 27.54 24.51 -31.00
CA VAL A 247 26.54 25.56 -30.78
C VAL A 247 27.07 26.51 -29.73
N LYS A 248 27.32 27.76 -30.11
CA LYS A 248 27.65 28.88 -29.22
C LYS A 248 26.35 29.52 -28.73
N PHE A 249 26.16 29.59 -27.42
CA PHE A 249 24.96 30.17 -26.80
C PHE A 249 25.28 30.80 -25.44
N ILE A 250 24.31 31.50 -24.85
CA ILE A 250 24.45 32.05 -23.50
C ILE A 250 23.97 31.01 -22.48
N TYR A 251 24.85 30.64 -21.56
CA TYR A 251 24.61 29.72 -20.46
C TYR A 251 24.96 30.41 -19.14
N SER A 252 23.97 30.56 -18.26
CA SER A 252 24.13 31.22 -16.95
C SER A 252 24.88 32.56 -17.03
N GLY A 253 24.50 33.41 -18.00
CA GLY A 253 25.10 34.72 -18.23
C GLY A 253 26.47 34.73 -18.92
N LYS A 254 27.06 33.56 -19.22
CA LYS A 254 28.36 33.43 -19.90
C LYS A 254 28.21 32.79 -21.27
N THR A 255 29.23 32.92 -22.12
CA THR A 255 29.29 32.14 -23.37
C THR A 255 29.54 30.67 -23.04
N GLY A 256 28.71 29.79 -23.61
CA GLY A 256 28.85 28.35 -23.51
C GLY A 256 28.79 27.67 -24.89
N TYR A 257 29.38 26.47 -24.96
CA TYR A 257 29.44 25.64 -26.14
C TYR A 257 28.98 24.22 -25.86
N LEU A 258 28.26 23.63 -26.81
CA LEU A 258 27.97 22.19 -26.83
C LEU A 258 28.03 21.66 -28.25
N TYR A 259 28.23 20.35 -28.39
CA TYR A 259 28.36 19.73 -29.70
C TYR A 259 27.00 19.51 -30.35
N VAL A 260 26.81 19.94 -31.60
CA VAL A 260 25.50 19.96 -32.28
C VAL A 260 24.87 18.57 -32.43
N SER A 261 25.68 17.52 -32.56
CA SER A 261 25.17 16.14 -32.69
C SER A 261 24.43 15.64 -31.44
N LEU A 262 24.62 16.31 -30.28
CA LEU A 262 23.92 16.04 -29.03
C LEU A 262 22.52 16.67 -28.98
N LEU A 263 22.17 17.50 -29.96
CA LEU A 263 20.85 18.08 -30.12
C LEU A 263 20.00 17.32 -31.15
N GLN A 264 18.69 17.45 -31.03
CA GLN A 264 17.72 17.08 -32.05
C GLN A 264 16.77 18.24 -32.37
N ALA A 265 16.17 18.23 -33.56
CA ALA A 265 15.34 19.33 -34.02
C ALA A 265 13.98 19.44 -33.30
N THR A 266 13.41 18.31 -32.89
CA THR A 266 12.07 18.25 -32.30
C THR A 266 12.13 18.07 -30.78
N PRO A 267 11.15 18.61 -30.02
CA PRO A 267 11.05 18.34 -28.59
C PRO A 267 10.97 16.84 -28.27
N ILE A 268 11.45 16.43 -27.10
CA ILE A 268 11.40 15.03 -26.65
C ILE A 268 10.02 14.74 -26.08
N GLN A 269 9.25 13.88 -26.76
CA GLN A 269 7.99 13.36 -26.25
C GLN A 269 8.22 12.08 -25.45
N VAL A 270 7.55 11.96 -24.31
CA VAL A 270 7.57 10.78 -23.45
C VAL A 270 6.18 10.48 -22.91
N THR A 271 5.96 9.23 -22.52
CA THR A 271 4.79 8.84 -21.74
C THR A 271 5.26 8.38 -20.36
N ARG A 272 4.69 8.97 -19.30
CA ARG A 272 5.11 8.73 -17.91
C ARG A 272 3.90 8.68 -16.97
N TYR A 273 4.09 8.01 -15.84
CA TYR A 273 3.22 8.14 -14.67
C TYR A 273 3.69 9.33 -13.84
N ILE A 274 2.78 10.25 -13.54
CA ILE A 274 2.96 11.27 -12.51
C ILE A 274 2.56 10.65 -11.18
N PHE A 275 3.37 10.81 -10.13
CA PHE A 275 3.05 10.29 -8.81
C PHE A 275 1.84 10.99 -8.18
N ALA A 276 1.16 10.30 -7.26
CA ALA A 276 0.22 10.96 -6.35
C ALA A 276 0.92 12.05 -5.53
N ASN A 277 0.14 13.02 -5.05
CA ASN A 277 0.57 14.23 -4.34
C ASN A 277 1.49 15.17 -5.15
N SER A 278 1.61 14.97 -6.47
CA SER A 278 2.36 15.86 -7.33
C SER A 278 1.61 17.16 -7.61
N ASN A 279 2.32 18.28 -7.56
CA ASN A 279 1.79 19.59 -7.91
C ASN A 279 1.83 19.83 -9.42
N LEU A 280 0.67 20.04 -10.02
CA LEU A 280 0.53 20.47 -11.41
C LEU A 280 0.48 21.99 -11.46
N ARG A 281 1.25 22.60 -12.36
CA ARG A 281 1.39 24.06 -12.49
C ARG A 281 1.07 24.54 -13.90
N GLY A 282 0.67 25.80 -14.03
CA GLY A 282 0.38 26.44 -15.34
C GLY A 282 1.62 26.72 -16.18
N ALA A 283 2.76 26.88 -15.52
CA ALA A 283 4.08 27.07 -16.13
C ALA A 283 5.15 26.46 -15.19
N PRO A 284 6.40 26.25 -15.66
CA PRO A 284 7.53 25.96 -14.78
C PRO A 284 7.61 26.98 -13.63
N ASN A 285 7.61 26.52 -12.39
CA ASN A 285 7.55 27.34 -11.17
C ASN A 285 6.34 28.30 -11.04
N GLY A 286 5.38 28.26 -11.97
CA GLY A 286 4.22 29.14 -11.96
C GLY A 286 3.14 28.71 -10.97
N SER A 287 1.96 29.34 -11.10
CA SER A 287 0.80 29.08 -10.24
C SER A 287 0.39 27.60 -10.22
N LEU A 288 0.00 27.12 -9.04
CA LEU A 288 -0.56 25.80 -8.84
C LEU A 288 -1.92 25.70 -9.54
N ILE A 289 -2.11 24.65 -10.35
CA ILE A 289 -3.40 24.26 -10.90
C ILE A 289 -4.13 23.36 -9.90
N THR A 290 -3.46 22.28 -9.48
CA THR A 290 -3.98 21.29 -8.53
C THR A 290 -2.85 20.44 -7.99
N THR A 291 -3.08 19.76 -6.88
CA THR A 291 -2.30 18.63 -6.42
C THR A 291 -3.02 17.35 -6.82
N LEU A 292 -2.31 16.38 -7.40
CA LEU A 292 -2.91 15.11 -7.80
C LEU A 292 -3.18 14.24 -6.57
N GLU A 293 -4.40 13.73 -6.40
CA GLU A 293 -4.69 12.75 -5.36
C GLU A 293 -4.23 11.34 -5.73
N MET A 294 -4.23 11.03 -7.03
CA MET A 294 -3.90 9.72 -7.58
C MET A 294 -2.87 9.85 -8.70
N PRO A 295 -2.08 8.80 -8.97
CA PRO A 295 -1.15 8.82 -10.10
C PRO A 295 -1.89 9.05 -11.42
N LEU A 296 -1.24 9.77 -12.33
CA LEU A 296 -1.81 10.10 -13.63
C LEU A 296 -0.86 9.65 -14.75
N PHE A 297 -1.35 8.83 -15.67
CA PHE A 297 -0.59 8.43 -16.85
C PHE A 297 -0.78 9.46 -17.97
N VAL A 298 0.31 10.08 -18.42
CA VAL A 298 0.29 11.17 -19.40
C VAL A 298 1.33 10.99 -20.48
N SER A 299 1.02 11.48 -21.68
CA SER A 299 2.02 11.79 -22.71
C SER A 299 2.32 13.28 -22.68
N GLY A 300 3.59 13.64 -22.74
CA GLY A 300 4.04 15.01 -22.65
C GLY A 300 5.44 15.24 -23.22
N THR A 301 5.81 16.51 -23.26
CA THR A 301 7.10 16.99 -23.75
C THR A 301 8.03 17.31 -22.59
N ILE A 302 9.26 16.81 -22.62
CA ILE A 302 10.28 17.22 -21.65
C ILE A 302 10.77 18.62 -22.02
N GLU A 303 10.63 19.56 -21.09
CA GLU A 303 11.17 20.92 -21.15
C GLU A 303 12.11 21.11 -19.94
N GLY A 304 13.34 20.62 -20.09
CA GLY A 304 14.35 20.64 -19.02
C GLY A 304 13.93 19.83 -17.79
N ALA A 305 13.76 20.48 -16.64
CA ALA A 305 13.35 19.84 -15.40
C ALA A 305 11.83 19.57 -15.30
N TRP A 306 11.06 19.88 -16.35
CA TRP A 306 9.60 19.80 -16.34
C TRP A 306 9.07 18.90 -17.44
N LEU A 307 7.98 18.21 -17.15
CA LEU A 307 7.13 17.55 -18.13
C LEU A 307 5.95 18.46 -18.43
N LYS A 308 5.84 18.91 -19.68
CA LYS A 308 4.71 19.68 -20.20
C LYS A 308 3.70 18.74 -20.84
N PHE A 309 2.44 18.83 -20.47
CA PHE A 309 1.37 17.98 -21.00
C PHE A 309 0.04 18.71 -20.99
N THR A 310 -1.01 18.08 -21.52
CA THR A 310 -2.38 18.63 -21.45
C THR A 310 -3.13 18.00 -20.29
N TYR A 311 -3.68 18.84 -19.41
CA TYR A 311 -4.53 18.45 -18.29
C TYR A 311 -5.85 19.22 -18.36
N ASN A 312 -6.97 18.50 -18.44
CA ASN A 312 -8.32 19.09 -18.58
C ASN A 312 -8.41 20.16 -19.69
N GLY A 313 -7.78 19.89 -20.85
CA GLY A 313 -7.77 20.78 -22.01
C GLY A 313 -6.85 22.01 -21.89
N LYS A 314 -6.09 22.16 -20.79
CA LYS A 314 -5.12 23.25 -20.59
C LYS A 314 -3.69 22.70 -20.54
N THR A 315 -2.73 23.54 -20.91
CA THR A 315 -1.30 23.23 -20.69
C THR A 315 -1.02 23.14 -19.20
N ALA A 316 -0.33 22.08 -18.79
CA ALA A 316 0.10 21.84 -17.43
C ALA A 316 1.56 21.36 -17.40
N TYR A 317 2.20 21.61 -16.27
CA TYR A 317 3.60 21.28 -16.00
C TYR A 317 3.70 20.51 -14.70
N VAL A 318 4.56 19.49 -14.68
CA VAL A 318 4.96 18.78 -13.46
C VAL A 318 6.47 18.59 -13.44
N ALA A 319 7.08 18.60 -12.26
CA ALA A 319 8.51 18.34 -12.14
C ALA A 319 8.85 16.93 -12.63
N MET A 320 9.91 16.79 -13.42
CA MET A 320 10.36 15.50 -13.95
C MET A 320 10.72 14.50 -12.85
N SER A 321 11.20 14.98 -11.70
CA SER A 321 11.46 14.19 -10.50
C SER A 321 10.20 13.53 -9.91
N MET A 322 9.01 14.07 -10.20
CA MET A 322 7.72 13.56 -9.75
C MET A 322 7.07 12.60 -10.74
N THR A 323 7.86 12.05 -11.68
CA THR A 323 7.36 11.17 -12.73
C THR A 323 8.23 9.92 -12.89
N SER A 324 7.61 8.82 -13.32
CA SER A 324 8.26 7.52 -13.52
C SER A 324 7.80 6.87 -14.82
N THR A 325 8.62 6.00 -15.38
CA THR A 325 8.19 5.08 -16.45
C THR A 325 7.44 3.88 -15.90
N ASN A 326 7.67 3.54 -14.63
CA ASN A 326 7.04 2.42 -13.96
C ASN A 326 5.72 2.87 -13.32
N ASN A 327 4.71 2.01 -13.38
CA ASN A 327 3.41 2.28 -12.74
C ASN A 327 3.57 2.21 -11.21
N PRO A 328 3.40 3.32 -10.47
CA PRO A 328 3.56 3.31 -9.02
C PRO A 328 2.41 2.57 -8.34
N ALA A 329 2.75 1.80 -7.29
CA ALA A 329 1.74 1.21 -6.43
C ALA A 329 0.97 2.30 -5.66
N ILE A 330 -0.32 2.06 -5.44
CA ILE A 330 -1.21 2.93 -4.68
C ILE A 330 -1.82 2.19 -3.50
N THR A 331 -2.19 2.95 -2.47
CA THR A 331 -3.08 2.49 -1.40
C THR A 331 -4.33 3.36 -1.40
N CYS A 332 -5.50 2.73 -1.39
CA CYS A 332 -6.80 3.41 -1.32
C CYS A 332 -7.81 2.55 -0.54
N TYR A 333 -9.04 3.06 -0.39
CA TYR A 333 -10.09 2.46 0.41
C TYR A 333 -11.41 2.48 -0.36
N ALA A 334 -12.17 1.39 -0.25
CA ALA A 334 -13.48 1.28 -0.88
C ALA A 334 -14.49 2.27 -0.26
N LYS A 335 -15.10 3.16 -1.07
CA LYS A 335 -16.13 4.12 -0.62
C LYS A 335 -17.50 3.47 -0.37
N SER A 336 -17.73 2.36 -1.07
CA SER A 336 -18.94 1.55 -1.04
C SER A 336 -18.55 0.09 -1.22
N VAL A 337 -19.53 -0.81 -1.38
CA VAL A 337 -19.23 -2.11 -1.99
C VAL A 337 -18.68 -1.88 -3.40
N VAL A 338 -17.55 -2.51 -3.72
CA VAL A 338 -16.86 -2.39 -5.02
C VAL A 338 -16.77 -3.76 -5.66
N ASN A 339 -17.28 -3.89 -6.89
CA ASN A 339 -17.17 -5.13 -7.64
C ASN A 339 -15.73 -5.36 -8.10
N VAL A 340 -15.23 -6.55 -7.85
CA VAL A 340 -13.95 -7.06 -8.38
C VAL A 340 -14.22 -7.79 -9.68
N ARG A 341 -13.44 -7.49 -10.72
CA ARG A 341 -13.63 -8.04 -12.08
C ARG A 341 -12.37 -8.72 -12.58
N ASN A 342 -12.53 -9.70 -13.48
CA ASN A 342 -11.41 -10.43 -14.09
C ASN A 342 -10.64 -9.59 -15.15
N ALA A 343 -11.25 -8.54 -15.68
CA ALA A 343 -10.66 -7.60 -16.61
C ALA A 343 -11.36 -6.23 -16.47
N PRO A 344 -10.76 -5.13 -16.96
CA PRO A 344 -11.45 -3.86 -17.12
C PRO A 344 -12.78 -4.05 -17.86
N SER A 345 -13.89 -3.66 -17.22
CA SER A 345 -15.27 -3.85 -17.70
C SER A 345 -15.68 -5.32 -17.93
N GLY A 346 -14.88 -6.30 -17.48
CA GLY A 346 -15.14 -7.73 -17.61
C GLY A 346 -16.16 -8.27 -16.59
N SER A 347 -16.21 -9.59 -16.45
CA SER A 347 -17.11 -10.29 -15.53
C SER A 347 -16.77 -9.98 -14.07
N VAL A 348 -17.80 -9.86 -13.22
CA VAL A 348 -17.63 -9.73 -11.77
C VAL A 348 -17.23 -11.10 -11.20
N ILE A 349 -16.14 -11.14 -10.45
CA ILE A 349 -15.58 -12.35 -9.81
C ILE A 349 -15.60 -12.26 -8.28
N GLY A 350 -15.99 -11.12 -7.73
CA GLY A 350 -16.04 -10.90 -6.29
C GLY A 350 -16.46 -9.48 -5.95
N SER A 351 -16.38 -9.14 -4.66
CA SER A 351 -16.61 -7.77 -4.20
C SER A 351 -15.77 -7.45 -2.97
N LEU A 352 -15.46 -6.16 -2.80
CA LEU A 352 -14.83 -5.61 -1.62
C LEU A 352 -15.86 -4.75 -0.89
N THR A 353 -15.96 -4.90 0.42
CA THR A 353 -16.88 -4.11 1.25
C THR A 353 -16.41 -2.67 1.38
N LYS A 354 -17.29 -1.78 1.84
CA LYS A 354 -16.92 -0.42 2.23
C LYS A 354 -15.78 -0.43 3.26
N GLY A 355 -14.87 0.54 3.15
CA GLY A 355 -13.70 0.70 3.99
C GLY A 355 -12.57 -0.31 3.75
N HIS A 356 -12.74 -1.29 2.86
CA HIS A 356 -11.67 -2.25 2.56
C HIS A 356 -10.43 -1.53 2.03
N LYS A 357 -9.27 -1.77 2.66
CA LYS A 357 -7.97 -1.25 2.22
C LYS A 357 -7.52 -2.01 0.97
N ILE A 358 -7.16 -1.28 -0.07
CA ILE A 358 -6.77 -1.79 -1.37
C ILE A 358 -5.36 -1.34 -1.69
N THR A 359 -4.51 -2.27 -2.10
CA THR A 359 -3.22 -1.98 -2.72
C THR A 359 -3.24 -2.45 -4.17
N GLY A 360 -2.67 -1.66 -5.08
CA GLY A 360 -2.72 -1.98 -6.51
C GLY A 360 -2.03 -0.95 -7.39
N TYR A 361 -2.35 -0.98 -8.68
CA TYR A 361 -1.73 -0.13 -9.71
C TYR A 361 -2.80 0.56 -10.54
N CYS A 362 -2.68 1.87 -10.76
CA CYS A 362 -3.65 2.63 -11.54
C CYS A 362 -3.49 2.35 -13.04
N GLU A 363 -4.58 1.97 -13.71
CA GLU A 363 -4.63 1.70 -15.14
C GLU A 363 -5.86 2.42 -15.73
N GLY A 364 -5.69 3.73 -15.93
CA GLY A 364 -6.77 4.62 -16.38
C GLY A 364 -7.91 4.69 -15.36
N ALA A 365 -9.11 4.26 -15.73
CA ALA A 365 -10.28 4.26 -14.86
C ALA A 365 -10.33 3.06 -13.88
N TRP A 366 -9.34 2.16 -13.96
CA TRP A 366 -9.27 0.91 -13.23
C TRP A 366 -8.06 0.88 -12.29
N ILE A 367 -8.16 0.08 -11.25
CA ILE A 367 -7.04 -0.27 -10.37
C ILE A 367 -6.85 -1.77 -10.52
N ARG A 368 -5.67 -2.18 -10.98
CA ARG A 368 -5.26 -3.58 -11.01
C ARG A 368 -4.81 -4.00 -9.62
N ILE A 369 -5.37 -5.09 -9.12
CA ILE A 369 -5.15 -5.64 -7.79
C ILE A 369 -4.86 -7.14 -7.90
N THR A 370 -4.35 -7.72 -6.81
CA THR A 370 -4.36 -9.18 -6.63
C THR A 370 -5.58 -9.56 -5.80
N TYR A 371 -6.41 -10.46 -6.31
CA TYR A 371 -7.60 -10.98 -5.62
C TYR A 371 -7.62 -12.49 -5.73
N ASN A 372 -7.61 -13.19 -4.57
CA ASN A 372 -7.51 -14.66 -4.48
C ASN A 372 -6.37 -15.24 -5.34
N GLY A 373 -5.18 -14.62 -5.25
CA GLY A 373 -3.99 -15.02 -6.00
C GLY A 373 -3.99 -14.67 -7.50
N GLN A 374 -5.08 -14.10 -8.03
CA GLN A 374 -5.21 -13.77 -9.45
C GLN A 374 -5.19 -12.26 -9.70
N THR A 375 -4.80 -11.88 -10.92
CA THR A 375 -4.92 -10.48 -11.37
C THR A 375 -6.39 -10.13 -11.53
N ALA A 376 -6.82 -9.05 -10.89
CA ALA A 376 -8.19 -8.55 -10.92
C ALA A 376 -8.22 -7.02 -10.99
N TYR A 377 -9.42 -6.47 -11.22
CA TYR A 377 -9.62 -5.05 -11.47
C TYR A 377 -10.82 -4.51 -10.70
N ILE A 378 -10.65 -3.32 -10.13
CA ILE A 378 -11.73 -2.54 -9.53
C ILE A 378 -11.80 -1.16 -10.18
N ALA A 379 -12.98 -0.53 -10.17
CA ALA A 379 -13.13 0.80 -10.74
C ALA A 379 -12.66 1.87 -9.74
N ALA A 380 -11.69 2.71 -10.16
CA ALA A 380 -11.08 3.74 -9.32
C ALA A 380 -12.09 4.77 -8.77
N LYS A 381 -13.18 5.02 -9.51
CA LYS A 381 -14.23 5.96 -9.08
C LYS A 381 -14.93 5.57 -7.77
N TYR A 382 -14.86 4.29 -7.36
CA TYR A 382 -15.45 3.79 -6.12
C TYR A 382 -14.45 3.68 -4.97
N THR A 383 -13.24 4.24 -5.12
CA THR A 383 -12.23 4.30 -4.07
C THR A 383 -11.96 5.73 -3.60
N ASP A 384 -11.32 5.84 -2.44
CA ASP A 384 -10.81 7.08 -1.84
C ASP A 384 -9.38 6.83 -1.33
N ILE A 385 -8.51 7.82 -1.41
CA ILE A 385 -7.16 7.71 -0.83
C ILE A 385 -7.17 7.80 0.69
N LYS A 386 -8.21 8.41 1.26
CA LYS A 386 -8.38 8.54 2.70
C LYS A 386 -9.11 7.31 3.26
N PRO A 387 -8.74 6.84 4.46
CA PRO A 387 -9.47 5.79 5.16
C PRO A 387 -10.96 6.15 5.29
N VAL A 388 -11.84 5.23 4.89
CA VAL A 388 -13.28 5.44 4.94
C VAL A 388 -13.82 4.90 6.27
N GLN A 389 -14.42 5.78 7.07
CA GLN A 389 -15.09 5.36 8.31
C GLN A 389 -16.34 4.52 7.98
N VAL A 390 -16.51 3.41 8.70
CA VAL A 390 -17.64 2.50 8.59
C VAL A 390 -18.48 2.56 9.86
N THR A 391 -19.80 2.41 9.71
CA THR A 391 -20.74 2.20 10.81
C THR A 391 -21.20 0.75 10.73
N LEU A 392 -21.05 0.02 11.84
CA LEU A 392 -21.32 -1.40 11.90
C LEU A 392 -22.14 -1.74 13.16
N TYR A 393 -22.80 -2.90 13.13
CA TYR A 393 -23.54 -3.49 14.23
C TYR A 393 -22.94 -4.86 14.56
N ILE A 394 -22.83 -5.17 15.86
CA ILE A 394 -22.30 -6.47 16.31
C ILE A 394 -23.32 -7.57 16.01
N ARG A 395 -22.89 -8.64 15.34
CA ARG A 395 -23.71 -9.83 15.01
C ARG A 395 -23.60 -10.93 16.07
N SER A 396 -22.41 -11.11 16.65
CA SER A 396 -22.20 -12.09 17.71
C SER A 396 -22.90 -11.66 19.00
N ARG A 397 -23.20 -12.62 19.87
CA ARG A 397 -23.81 -12.33 21.18
C ARG A 397 -22.96 -11.35 21.99
N ILE A 398 -21.65 -11.61 22.00
CA ILE A 398 -20.60 -10.85 22.66
C ILE A 398 -19.44 -10.74 21.66
N LEU A 399 -18.77 -9.59 21.62
CA LEU A 399 -17.56 -9.37 20.82
C LEU A 399 -16.50 -8.69 21.67
N ALA A 400 -15.35 -9.34 21.79
CA ALA A 400 -14.16 -8.80 22.46
C ALA A 400 -13.67 -7.51 21.78
N VAL A 401 -13.36 -6.50 22.61
CA VAL A 401 -12.57 -5.33 22.23
C VAL A 401 -11.16 -5.53 22.80
N ARG A 402 -10.16 -5.47 21.92
CA ARG A 402 -8.76 -5.76 22.25
C ARG A 402 -7.89 -4.50 22.11
N PRO A 403 -6.82 -4.32 22.90
CA PRO A 403 -5.94 -3.16 22.79
C PRO A 403 -5.16 -3.17 21.47
N ASP A 404 -4.82 -4.37 20.98
CA ASP A 404 -4.13 -4.58 19.72
C ASP A 404 -4.71 -5.76 18.93
N LYS A 405 -4.38 -5.81 17.63
CA LYS A 405 -4.74 -6.91 16.74
C LYS A 405 -4.17 -8.22 17.29
N ASN A 406 -5.01 -9.25 17.41
CA ASN A 406 -4.66 -10.55 17.98
C ASN A 406 -4.23 -10.54 19.46
N SER A 407 -4.33 -9.42 20.20
CA SER A 407 -3.98 -9.39 21.63
C SER A 407 -4.86 -10.36 22.43
N LYS A 408 -4.26 -11.08 23.38
CA LYS A 408 -5.01 -11.96 24.31
C LYS A 408 -5.74 -11.16 25.39
N GLU A 409 -5.34 -9.90 25.60
CA GLU A 409 -5.95 -9.00 26.57
C GLU A 409 -7.29 -8.43 26.07
N LEU A 410 -8.14 -8.06 27.02
CA LEU A 410 -9.47 -7.52 26.77
C LEU A 410 -9.54 -6.11 27.35
N LEU A 411 -9.86 -5.12 26.50
CA LEU A 411 -10.32 -3.81 26.97
C LEU A 411 -11.78 -3.86 27.44
N GLY A 412 -12.56 -4.77 26.86
CA GLY A 412 -13.96 -4.94 27.20
C GLY A 412 -14.69 -5.79 26.17
N VAL A 413 -16.01 -5.69 26.19
CA VAL A 413 -16.89 -6.46 25.30
C VAL A 413 -18.04 -5.61 24.77
N LEU A 414 -18.47 -5.90 23.55
CA LEU A 414 -19.63 -5.31 22.91
C LEU A 414 -20.71 -6.37 22.70
N ASN A 415 -21.95 -6.02 23.01
CA ASN A 415 -23.08 -6.94 22.85
C ASN A 415 -23.64 -6.91 21.42
N ARG A 416 -24.38 -7.95 21.06
CA ARG A 416 -25.14 -8.00 19.81
C ARG A 416 -25.99 -6.74 19.61
N GLY A 417 -25.98 -6.21 18.40
CA GLY A 417 -26.71 -5.00 18.04
C GLY A 417 -26.03 -3.70 18.49
N THR A 418 -24.93 -3.76 19.26
CA THR A 418 -24.16 -2.55 19.56
C THR A 418 -23.69 -1.91 18.25
N LYS A 419 -24.04 -0.64 18.08
CA LYS A 419 -23.59 0.18 16.96
C LYS A 419 -22.19 0.69 17.26
N VAL A 420 -21.27 0.51 16.32
CA VAL A 420 -19.89 1.00 16.40
C VAL A 420 -19.52 1.76 15.14
N THR A 421 -18.62 2.71 15.28
CA THR A 421 -17.99 3.40 14.16
C THR A 421 -16.49 3.19 14.20
N GLY A 422 -15.86 2.95 13.06
CA GLY A 422 -14.44 2.65 13.01
C GLY A 422 -13.86 2.60 11.61
N TYR A 423 -12.64 2.10 11.49
CA TYR A 423 -11.91 1.94 10.24
C TYR A 423 -11.56 0.47 10.02
N ARG A 424 -11.85 -0.06 8.83
CA ARG A 424 -11.56 -1.45 8.50
C ARG A 424 -10.07 -1.61 8.18
N GLU A 425 -9.43 -2.57 8.82
CA GLU A 425 -8.01 -2.88 8.71
C GLU A 425 -7.84 -4.39 8.53
N GLY A 426 -8.12 -4.87 7.32
CA GLY A 426 -8.16 -6.29 7.00
C GLY A 426 -9.30 -7.00 7.76
N VAL A 427 -8.96 -8.01 8.54
CA VAL A 427 -9.91 -8.79 9.36
C VAL A 427 -10.31 -8.09 10.67
N TRP A 428 -9.75 -6.91 10.94
CA TRP A 428 -9.99 -6.11 12.14
C TRP A 428 -10.74 -4.81 11.80
N ILE A 429 -11.48 -4.28 12.76
CA ILE A 429 -12.00 -2.91 12.75
C ILE A 429 -11.37 -2.17 13.92
N ARG A 430 -10.67 -1.07 13.62
CA ARG A 430 -10.17 -0.14 14.63
C ARG A 430 -11.28 0.81 15.06
N ILE A 431 -11.56 0.87 16.35
CA ILE A 431 -12.60 1.69 16.98
C ILE A 431 -11.97 2.53 18.11
N ILE A 432 -12.73 3.51 18.59
CA ILE A 432 -12.45 4.16 19.88
C ILE A 432 -13.38 3.51 20.91
N TYR A 433 -12.83 3.03 22.01
CA TYR A 433 -13.55 2.36 23.09
C TYR A 433 -13.01 2.87 24.43
N ASN A 434 -13.84 3.52 25.24
CA ASN A 434 -13.43 4.18 26.50
C ASN A 434 -12.22 5.11 26.31
N ASP A 435 -12.28 6.01 25.32
CA ASP A 435 -11.25 7.01 24.99
C ASP A 435 -9.86 6.47 24.58
N GLN A 436 -9.75 5.15 24.38
CA GLN A 436 -8.56 4.49 23.86
C GLN A 436 -8.85 3.79 22.52
N THR A 437 -7.78 3.52 21.77
CA THR A 437 -7.89 2.72 20.54
C THR A 437 -8.18 1.27 20.89
N GLY A 438 -9.18 0.68 20.24
CA GLY A 438 -9.52 -0.73 20.39
C GLY A 438 -9.73 -1.41 19.03
N TYR A 439 -9.61 -2.73 19.01
CA TYR A 439 -9.79 -3.56 17.81
C TYR A 439 -10.85 -4.63 18.05
N ILE A 440 -11.75 -4.77 17.08
CA ILE A 440 -12.79 -5.81 17.05
C ILE A 440 -12.69 -6.62 15.76
N ALA A 441 -13.01 -7.91 15.82
CA ALA A 441 -12.93 -8.77 14.64
C ALA A 441 -14.10 -8.48 13.66
N ALA A 442 -13.75 -8.14 12.42
CA ALA A 442 -14.70 -7.70 11.39
C ALA A 442 -15.74 -8.77 11.03
N LYS A 443 -15.39 -10.06 11.12
CA LYS A 443 -16.28 -11.20 10.83
C LYS A 443 -17.55 -11.24 11.69
N PHE A 444 -17.52 -10.60 12.85
CA PHE A 444 -18.65 -10.56 13.79
C PHE A 444 -19.46 -9.25 13.71
N THR A 445 -19.35 -8.52 12.61
CA THR A 445 -19.99 -7.22 12.41
C THR A 445 -20.78 -7.16 11.10
N THR A 446 -21.66 -6.17 10.94
CA THR A 446 -22.38 -5.89 9.69
C THR A 446 -22.80 -4.45 9.55
N GLU A 447 -23.05 -3.99 8.32
CA GLU A 447 -23.65 -2.68 8.06
C GLU A 447 -25.17 -2.64 8.33
N GLU A 448 -25.82 -3.81 8.32
CA GLU A 448 -27.26 -3.94 8.58
C GLU A 448 -27.59 -3.72 10.06
N VAL A 449 -28.70 -3.05 10.36
CA VAL A 449 -29.16 -2.90 11.74
C VAL A 449 -29.46 -4.28 12.32
N VAL A 450 -28.64 -4.71 13.27
CA VAL A 450 -28.92 -5.91 14.07
C VAL A 450 -29.76 -5.48 15.25
N ASN A 451 -30.99 -5.99 15.30
CA ASN A 451 -31.90 -5.68 16.40
C ASN A 451 -31.27 -6.20 17.71
N PRO A 452 -30.99 -5.34 18.71
CA PRO A 452 -30.37 -5.77 19.97
C PRO A 452 -31.26 -6.73 20.78
N LYS A 453 -32.52 -6.93 20.35
CA LYS A 453 -33.57 -7.66 21.07
C LYS A 453 -34.49 -8.48 20.15
N THR A 454 -33.98 -9.48 19.44
CA THR A 454 -34.87 -10.52 18.90
C THR A 454 -35.21 -11.52 20.01
N GLY A 455 -36.31 -11.23 20.74
CA GLY A 455 -36.87 -12.08 21.79
C GLY A 455 -36.01 -12.10 23.06
N ILE A 456 -36.56 -11.79 24.22
CA ILE A 456 -35.83 -11.99 25.48
C ILE A 456 -35.69 -13.51 25.66
N GLN A 457 -34.58 -14.08 25.23
CA GLN A 457 -34.19 -15.40 25.71
C GLN A 457 -33.92 -15.26 27.20
N LYS A 458 -34.50 -16.15 28.03
CA LYS A 458 -34.33 -16.13 29.49
C LYS A 458 -32.85 -16.01 29.89
N LEU A 459 -31.98 -16.57 29.06
CA LEU A 459 -30.52 -16.52 29.17
C LEU A 459 -29.93 -15.11 29.16
N ASP A 460 -30.32 -14.26 28.20
CA ASP A 460 -29.78 -12.89 28.11
C ASP A 460 -30.22 -12.06 29.31
N LYS A 461 -31.49 -12.21 29.71
CA LYS A 461 -32.01 -11.56 30.92
C LYS A 461 -31.21 -11.93 32.16
N VAL A 462 -30.86 -13.21 32.32
CA VAL A 462 -30.08 -13.73 33.44
C VAL A 462 -28.66 -13.17 33.45
N LEU A 463 -27.93 -13.26 32.34
CA LEU A 463 -26.54 -12.77 32.30
C LEU A 463 -26.47 -11.23 32.37
N ASP A 464 -27.38 -10.51 31.74
CA ASP A 464 -27.44 -9.05 31.83
C ASP A 464 -27.75 -8.58 33.24
N GLU A 465 -28.63 -9.29 33.96
CA GLU A 465 -28.87 -8.99 35.36
C GLU A 465 -27.62 -9.29 36.19
N ALA A 466 -27.00 -10.46 36.05
CA ALA A 466 -25.78 -10.80 36.77
C ALA A 466 -24.65 -9.76 36.60
N ARG A 467 -24.46 -9.25 35.38
CA ARG A 467 -23.45 -8.22 35.07
C ARG A 467 -23.64 -6.92 35.85
N LYS A 468 -24.87 -6.51 36.14
CA LYS A 468 -25.15 -5.26 36.88
C LYS A 468 -24.62 -5.29 38.30
N TRP A 469 -24.43 -6.49 38.85
CA TRP A 469 -24.01 -6.67 40.24
C TRP A 469 -22.50 -6.75 40.39
N ILE A 470 -21.72 -6.80 39.31
CA ILE A 470 -20.24 -6.81 39.37
C ILE A 470 -19.74 -5.59 40.18
N GLY A 471 -18.88 -5.84 41.15
CA GLY A 471 -18.39 -4.85 42.13
C GLY A 471 -19.21 -4.79 43.42
N THR A 472 -20.34 -5.48 43.51
CA THR A 472 -21.09 -5.65 44.78
C THR A 472 -20.25 -6.39 45.80
N ASN A 473 -20.24 -5.95 47.06
CA ASN A 473 -19.51 -6.59 48.16
C ASN A 473 -20.22 -6.36 49.51
N GLU A 474 -19.62 -6.83 50.61
CA GLU A 474 -20.15 -6.65 51.97
C GLU A 474 -20.17 -5.18 52.44
N ARG A 475 -19.36 -4.30 51.83
CA ARG A 475 -19.25 -2.88 52.22
C ARG A 475 -20.29 -1.97 51.58
N ASN A 476 -20.65 -2.21 50.32
CA ASN A 476 -21.53 -1.33 49.55
C ASN A 476 -23.02 -1.66 49.69
N MET A 477 -23.39 -2.40 50.73
CA MET A 477 -24.75 -2.87 51.04
C MET A 477 -25.39 -3.80 49.99
N GLY A 478 -24.77 -4.02 48.83
CA GLY A 478 -25.33 -4.88 47.79
C GLY A 478 -25.41 -6.34 48.24
N HIS A 479 -24.41 -6.84 48.98
CA HIS A 479 -24.47 -8.15 49.64
C HIS A 479 -25.70 -8.29 50.56
N LYS A 480 -25.94 -7.29 51.42
CA LYS A 480 -27.12 -7.26 52.30
C LYS A 480 -28.42 -7.29 51.50
N TYR A 481 -28.47 -6.55 50.39
CA TYR A 481 -29.64 -6.53 49.50
C TYR A 481 -29.90 -7.89 48.83
N ILE A 482 -28.85 -8.60 48.41
CA ILE A 482 -28.95 -9.95 47.85
C ILE A 482 -29.57 -10.90 48.88
N ILE A 483 -29.06 -10.92 50.11
CA ILE A 483 -29.56 -11.78 51.19
C ILE A 483 -30.99 -11.40 51.59
N ASP A 484 -31.28 -10.11 51.75
CA ASP A 484 -32.63 -9.64 52.09
C ASP A 484 -33.65 -10.00 51.01
N THR A 485 -33.26 -9.95 49.73
CA THR A 485 -34.12 -10.31 48.60
C THR A 485 -34.45 -11.80 48.61
N TYR A 486 -33.48 -12.66 48.92
CA TYR A 486 -33.71 -14.09 49.11
C TYR A 486 -34.61 -14.35 50.33
N ASN A 487 -34.29 -13.78 51.49
CA ASN A 487 -35.02 -14.02 52.74
C ASN A 487 -36.48 -13.54 52.71
N LYS A 488 -36.80 -12.55 51.85
CA LYS A 488 -38.18 -12.06 51.65
C LYS A 488 -39.05 -13.00 50.81
N GLN A 489 -38.48 -14.03 50.18
CA GLN A 489 -39.27 -14.95 49.37
C GLN A 489 -40.14 -15.86 50.26
N PRO A 490 -41.38 -16.15 49.87
CA PRO A 490 -42.18 -17.17 50.55
C PRO A 490 -41.57 -18.56 50.33
N ASN A 491 -41.79 -19.47 51.29
CA ASN A 491 -41.36 -20.87 51.23
C ASN A 491 -39.88 -21.02 50.87
N LEU A 492 -39.00 -20.51 51.74
CA LEU A 492 -37.55 -20.62 51.56
C LEU A 492 -37.14 -22.10 51.44
N PRO A 493 -36.24 -22.46 50.51
CA PRO A 493 -35.74 -23.83 50.41
C PRO A 493 -35.18 -24.33 51.75
N ARG A 494 -35.74 -25.45 52.22
CA ARG A 494 -35.47 -26.07 53.54
C ARG A 494 -35.85 -25.18 54.74
N GLY A 495 -36.67 -24.15 54.53
CA GLY A 495 -37.07 -23.22 55.58
C GLY A 495 -35.92 -22.39 56.15
N TYR A 496 -34.81 -22.26 55.41
CA TYR A 496 -33.59 -21.62 55.92
C TYR A 496 -33.50 -20.14 55.51
N PRO A 497 -33.64 -19.19 56.45
CA PRO A 497 -33.26 -17.79 56.24
C PRO A 497 -31.75 -17.63 56.40
N MET A 498 -31.11 -16.93 55.47
CA MET A 498 -29.67 -16.65 55.52
C MET A 498 -29.34 -15.51 56.49
N SER A 499 -28.21 -15.66 57.18
CA SER A 499 -27.52 -14.61 57.91
C SER A 499 -26.57 -13.84 56.98
N TYR A 500 -26.26 -12.58 57.29
CA TYR A 500 -25.23 -11.80 56.59
C TYR A 500 -23.79 -12.29 56.81
N LYS A 501 -23.60 -13.42 57.50
CA LYS A 501 -22.28 -14.06 57.66
C LYS A 501 -22.17 -15.36 56.85
N ASP A 502 -23.27 -15.79 56.22
CA ASP A 502 -23.28 -17.02 55.46
C ASP A 502 -22.60 -16.81 54.09
N PRO A 503 -21.87 -17.81 53.57
CA PRO A 503 -21.37 -17.77 52.20
C PRO A 503 -22.51 -17.57 51.21
N TRP A 504 -22.37 -16.60 50.30
CA TRP A 504 -23.50 -16.09 49.50
C TRP A 504 -23.39 -16.36 48.00
N CYS A 505 -22.49 -17.25 47.56
CA CYS A 505 -22.33 -17.61 46.13
C CYS A 505 -23.61 -18.19 45.51
N ALA A 506 -24.20 -19.22 46.13
CA ALA A 506 -25.47 -19.80 45.68
C ALA A 506 -26.67 -18.85 45.91
N ALA A 507 -26.58 -18.01 46.94
CA ALA A 507 -27.56 -16.95 47.18
C ALA A 507 -27.58 -15.92 46.05
N PHE A 508 -26.42 -15.57 45.50
CA PHE A 508 -26.31 -14.69 44.33
C PHE A 508 -26.98 -15.33 43.10
N VAL A 509 -26.76 -16.62 42.82
CA VAL A 509 -27.45 -17.32 41.73
C VAL A 509 -28.97 -17.28 41.91
N SER A 510 -29.44 -17.57 43.13
CA SER A 510 -30.86 -17.52 43.50
C SER A 510 -31.44 -16.11 43.36
N PHE A 511 -30.68 -15.10 43.77
CA PHE A 511 -31.03 -13.69 43.66
C PHE A 511 -31.22 -13.27 42.20
N ILE A 512 -30.31 -13.65 41.29
CA ILE A 512 -30.47 -13.39 39.86
C ILE A 512 -31.72 -14.08 39.32
N GLY A 513 -32.00 -15.33 39.74
CA GLY A 513 -33.24 -16.02 39.41
C GLY A 513 -34.49 -15.28 39.88
N ILE A 514 -34.48 -14.68 41.07
CA ILE A 514 -35.58 -13.89 41.61
C ILE A 514 -35.77 -12.60 40.79
N GLN A 515 -34.70 -11.82 40.58
CA GLN A 515 -34.77 -10.55 39.83
C GLN A 515 -35.26 -10.74 38.40
N THR A 516 -34.81 -11.83 37.77
CA THR A 516 -35.16 -12.13 36.39
C THR A 516 -36.46 -12.93 36.25
N LYS A 517 -37.10 -13.32 37.37
CA LYS A 517 -38.29 -14.18 37.38
C LYS A 517 -38.05 -15.51 36.66
N THR A 518 -36.88 -16.11 36.87
CA THR A 518 -36.44 -17.39 36.28
C THR A 518 -36.07 -18.42 37.37
N THR A 519 -36.68 -18.32 38.55
CA THR A 519 -36.47 -19.27 39.66
C THR A 519 -36.94 -20.69 39.29
N ASP A 520 -37.85 -20.81 38.33
CA ASP A 520 -38.30 -22.07 37.74
C ASP A 520 -37.17 -22.80 37.01
N ILE A 521 -36.17 -22.11 36.47
CA ILE A 521 -35.02 -22.73 35.79
C ILE A 521 -33.75 -22.69 36.64
N LEU A 522 -33.47 -21.57 37.33
CA LEU A 522 -32.25 -21.39 38.11
C LEU A 522 -32.36 -21.94 39.54
N GLY A 523 -33.55 -22.16 40.07
CA GLY A 523 -33.74 -22.55 41.47
C GLY A 523 -33.63 -21.38 42.44
N ARG A 524 -33.74 -21.70 43.73
CA ARG A 524 -33.65 -20.75 44.85
C ARG A 524 -32.73 -21.26 45.97
N GLU A 525 -31.89 -22.25 45.67
CA GLU A 525 -31.04 -22.90 46.66
C GLU A 525 -29.89 -21.98 47.09
N VAL A 526 -29.60 -21.97 48.39
CA VAL A 526 -28.47 -21.18 48.98
C VAL A 526 -27.29 -22.04 49.43
N SER A 527 -27.39 -23.36 49.26
CA SER A 527 -26.27 -24.27 49.45
C SER A 527 -25.90 -24.85 48.10
N VAL A 528 -24.61 -24.78 47.75
CA VAL A 528 -24.11 -25.25 46.45
C VAL A 528 -24.46 -26.73 46.21
N TYR A 529 -24.31 -27.57 47.24
CA TYR A 529 -24.66 -28.99 47.15
C TYR A 529 -26.13 -29.21 46.81
N TYR A 530 -27.05 -28.50 47.47
CA TYR A 530 -28.46 -28.65 47.19
C TYR A 530 -28.87 -27.98 45.86
N HIS A 531 -28.14 -26.93 45.45
CA HIS A 531 -28.30 -26.31 44.12
C HIS A 531 -27.92 -27.29 43.01
N MET A 532 -26.81 -28.00 43.18
CA MET A 532 -26.41 -29.12 42.32
C MET A 532 -27.49 -30.20 42.30
N LYS A 533 -27.98 -30.65 43.46
CA LYS A 533 -29.08 -31.65 43.55
C LYS A 533 -30.37 -31.18 42.86
N PHE A 534 -30.69 -29.89 42.90
CA PHE A 534 -31.81 -29.31 42.17
C PHE A 534 -31.67 -29.51 40.65
N PHE A 535 -30.47 -29.29 40.09
CA PHE A 535 -30.21 -29.52 38.67
C PHE A 535 -30.11 -31.01 38.32
N MET A 536 -29.55 -31.85 39.22
CA MET A 536 -29.55 -33.31 39.04
C MET A 536 -30.98 -33.84 38.93
N LYS A 537 -31.89 -33.40 39.81
CA LYS A 537 -33.31 -33.81 39.78
C LYS A 537 -34.02 -33.42 38.48
N LYS A 538 -33.52 -32.40 37.78
CA LYS A 538 -34.05 -31.94 36.49
C LYS A 538 -33.36 -32.57 35.28
N GLY A 539 -32.37 -33.44 35.47
CA GLY A 539 -31.54 -33.94 34.37
C GLY A 539 -30.73 -32.83 33.67
N GLN A 540 -30.44 -31.75 34.38
CA GLN A 540 -29.71 -30.58 33.88
C GLN A 540 -28.29 -30.48 34.43
N TRP A 541 -27.88 -31.45 35.24
CA TRP A 541 -26.53 -31.53 35.79
C TRP A 541 -25.63 -32.34 34.86
N ILE A 542 -24.41 -31.85 34.65
CA ILE A 542 -23.36 -32.45 33.84
C ILE A 542 -22.18 -32.69 34.76
N GLU A 543 -21.92 -33.96 35.07
CA GLU A 543 -20.88 -34.39 36.01
C GLU A 543 -19.47 -34.14 35.46
N ASP A 544 -19.30 -34.25 34.14
CA ASP A 544 -18.02 -34.12 33.48
C ASP A 544 -17.53 -32.66 33.49
N GLY A 545 -16.54 -32.37 34.35
CA GLY A 545 -15.90 -31.07 34.44
C GLY A 545 -14.94 -30.74 33.29
N THR A 546 -14.68 -31.70 32.38
CA THR A 546 -13.79 -31.52 31.21
C THR A 546 -14.48 -30.89 30.00
N ILE A 547 -15.82 -30.87 29.98
CA ILE A 547 -16.54 -30.30 28.86
C ILE A 547 -16.29 -28.80 28.70
N THR A 548 -16.38 -28.32 27.45
CA THR A 548 -16.49 -26.89 27.20
C THR A 548 -17.90 -26.41 27.61
N PRO A 549 -18.03 -25.50 28.59
CA PRO A 549 -19.33 -25.01 29.02
C PRO A 549 -19.96 -24.08 27.98
N ARG A 550 -21.23 -23.72 28.18
CA ARG A 550 -21.95 -22.74 27.36
C ARG A 550 -22.25 -21.49 28.17
N PRO A 551 -22.31 -20.30 27.56
CA PRO A 551 -22.77 -19.10 28.25
C PRO A 551 -24.17 -19.33 28.83
N GLY A 552 -24.32 -19.12 30.15
CA GLY A 552 -25.53 -19.41 30.89
C GLY A 552 -25.52 -20.69 31.71
N ASP A 553 -24.58 -21.61 31.45
CA ASP A 553 -24.36 -22.72 32.36
C ASP A 553 -23.95 -22.16 33.74
N LEU A 554 -24.28 -22.86 34.81
CA LEU A 554 -23.68 -22.62 36.12
C LEU A 554 -22.54 -23.59 36.29
N VAL A 555 -21.40 -23.12 36.78
CA VAL A 555 -20.27 -23.98 37.15
C VAL A 555 -20.26 -24.14 38.67
N ALA A 556 -20.11 -25.37 39.15
CA ALA A 556 -19.80 -25.61 40.55
C ALA A 556 -18.31 -25.98 40.69
N PHE A 557 -17.70 -25.59 41.81
CA PHE A 557 -16.31 -25.87 42.11
C PHE A 557 -16.16 -26.66 43.40
N SER A 558 -15.13 -27.51 43.44
CA SER A 558 -14.59 -28.09 44.67
C SER A 558 -13.07 -27.93 44.65
N TRP A 559 -12.55 -27.07 45.52
CA TRP A 559 -11.18 -26.54 45.42
C TRP A 559 -10.10 -27.56 45.79
N ASN A 560 -10.46 -28.55 46.60
CA ASN A 560 -9.53 -29.56 47.14
C ASN A 560 -9.27 -30.73 46.19
N ALA A 561 -9.99 -30.82 45.08
CA ALA A 561 -9.83 -31.92 44.13
C ALA A 561 -8.49 -31.83 43.39
N THR A 562 -7.81 -32.96 43.26
CA THR A 562 -6.50 -33.05 42.60
C THR A 562 -6.57 -33.43 41.13
N LYS A 563 -7.73 -33.92 40.63
CA LYS A 563 -7.93 -34.36 39.24
C LYS A 563 -9.39 -34.30 38.78
N GLN A 564 -9.60 -34.47 37.47
CA GLN A 564 -10.89 -34.82 36.88
C GLN A 564 -11.06 -36.36 36.79
N PRO A 565 -12.29 -36.92 36.79
CA PRO A 565 -13.52 -36.24 37.18
C PRO A 565 -13.47 -35.85 38.67
N ASN A 566 -13.87 -34.61 38.95
CA ASN A 566 -14.01 -34.12 40.32
C ASN A 566 -15.38 -34.54 40.85
N ASN A 567 -15.41 -35.40 41.85
CA ASN A 567 -16.65 -35.89 42.47
C ASN A 567 -16.84 -35.37 43.91
N ASP A 568 -15.97 -34.48 44.37
CA ASP A 568 -15.91 -33.99 45.75
C ASP A 568 -17.12 -33.11 46.12
N PHE A 569 -17.23 -32.74 47.39
CA PHE A 569 -18.33 -31.88 47.84
C PHE A 569 -18.17 -30.46 47.26
N PRO A 570 -19.20 -29.89 46.61
CA PRO A 570 -19.07 -28.58 45.98
C PRO A 570 -19.05 -27.44 47.02
N ASN A 571 -18.13 -26.49 46.84
CA ASN A 571 -17.87 -25.36 47.73
C ASN A 571 -18.31 -24.00 47.15
N HIS A 572 -18.32 -23.86 45.82
CA HIS A 572 -18.60 -22.57 45.17
C HIS A 572 -19.40 -22.74 43.88
N ILE A 573 -20.10 -21.69 43.43
CA ILE A 573 -20.91 -21.69 42.20
C ILE A 573 -20.90 -20.32 41.52
N GLY A 574 -20.87 -20.32 40.19
CA GLY A 574 -20.87 -19.11 39.37
C GLY A 574 -21.63 -19.26 38.05
N PHE A 575 -21.99 -18.13 37.42
CA PHE A 575 -22.54 -18.12 36.06
C PHE A 575 -21.44 -18.13 35.03
N VAL A 576 -21.46 -19.04 34.07
CA VAL A 576 -20.59 -18.98 32.88
C VAL A 576 -21.09 -17.84 31.98
N GLU A 577 -20.28 -16.80 31.79
CA GLU A 577 -20.60 -15.64 30.98
C GLU A 577 -20.18 -15.81 29.51
N SER A 578 -18.96 -16.33 29.29
CA SER A 578 -18.37 -16.47 27.96
C SER A 578 -17.26 -17.52 27.93
N ILE A 579 -16.90 -17.96 26.73
CA ILE A 579 -15.83 -18.93 26.46
C ILE A 579 -14.93 -18.33 25.39
N ASP A 580 -13.61 -18.36 25.62
CA ASP A 580 -12.61 -17.94 24.65
C ASP A 580 -11.32 -18.76 24.82
N ASN A 581 -10.81 -19.29 23.71
CA ASN A 581 -9.47 -19.87 23.59
C ASN A 581 -9.04 -20.85 24.71
N GLY A 582 -9.86 -21.87 25.01
CA GLY A 582 -9.57 -22.88 26.04
C GLY A 582 -9.92 -22.47 27.48
N TYR A 583 -10.43 -21.25 27.67
CA TYR A 583 -10.88 -20.73 28.95
C TYR A 583 -12.37 -20.38 28.92
N PHE A 584 -12.98 -20.35 30.10
CA PHE A 584 -14.27 -19.73 30.29
C PHE A 584 -14.22 -18.68 31.39
N TYR A 585 -15.13 -17.71 31.28
CA TYR A 585 -15.25 -16.58 32.17
C TYR A 585 -16.56 -16.66 32.91
N THR A 586 -16.54 -16.35 34.19
CA THR A 586 -17.71 -16.44 35.06
C THR A 586 -18.11 -15.10 35.64
N ILE A 587 -19.32 -15.02 36.18
CA ILE A 587 -19.77 -13.98 37.11
C ILE A 587 -20.17 -14.69 38.40
N GLU A 588 -19.45 -14.42 39.47
CA GLU A 588 -19.55 -15.17 40.73
C GLU A 588 -19.76 -14.20 41.87
N GLY A 589 -20.67 -14.51 42.78
CA GLY A 589 -20.81 -13.80 44.06
C GLY A 589 -20.06 -14.54 45.16
N ASN A 590 -19.72 -13.86 46.25
CA ASN A 590 -18.87 -14.42 47.31
C ASN A 590 -17.52 -14.92 46.75
N ALA A 591 -16.94 -14.20 45.80
CA ALA A 591 -15.62 -14.50 45.25
C ALA A 591 -14.58 -13.54 45.83
N SER A 592 -13.46 -14.07 46.33
CA SER A 592 -12.36 -13.26 46.87
C SER A 592 -11.49 -12.73 45.73
N LEU A 593 -11.08 -11.46 45.79
CA LEU A 593 -10.25 -10.84 44.75
C LEU A 593 -8.98 -11.65 44.44
N VAL A 594 -8.64 -11.78 43.15
CA VAL A 594 -7.47 -12.59 42.70
C VAL A 594 -6.14 -12.06 43.28
N ASN A 595 -6.08 -10.79 43.68
CA ASN A 595 -4.88 -10.11 44.18
C ASN A 595 -5.15 -9.40 45.53
N ASN A 596 -5.83 -10.06 46.46
CA ASN A 596 -6.11 -9.50 47.78
C ASN A 596 -4.83 -9.36 48.62
N THR A 597 -4.02 -8.33 48.32
CA THR A 597 -2.77 -8.02 49.03
C THR A 597 -2.92 -6.79 49.92
N SER A 598 -4.06 -6.09 49.87
CA SER A 598 -4.29 -4.92 50.71
C SER A 598 -4.89 -5.33 52.06
N PRO A 599 -4.32 -4.89 53.20
CA PRO A 599 -4.87 -5.16 54.54
C PRO A 599 -6.32 -4.72 54.70
N GLU A 600 -6.77 -3.71 53.95
CA GLU A 600 -8.16 -3.29 53.98
C GLU A 600 -9.11 -4.26 53.28
N ASP A 601 -8.69 -5.10 52.34
CA ASP A 601 -9.61 -5.98 51.60
C ASP A 601 -9.65 -7.43 52.15
N LEU A 602 -8.90 -7.71 53.22
CA LEU A 602 -8.92 -9.00 53.91
C LEU A 602 -10.32 -9.30 54.48
N GLY A 603 -10.91 -10.41 54.01
CA GLY A 603 -12.20 -10.91 54.48
C GLY A 603 -13.43 -10.32 53.80
N ILE A 604 -13.27 -9.73 52.61
CA ILE A 604 -14.36 -9.17 51.80
C ILE A 604 -14.43 -9.91 50.47
N ASP A 605 -15.63 -10.36 50.13
CA ASP A 605 -15.90 -11.04 48.88
C ASP A 605 -16.76 -10.16 47.97
N TYR A 606 -16.70 -10.45 46.67
CA TYR A 606 -17.26 -9.62 45.63
C TYR A 606 -18.19 -10.42 44.72
N VAL A 607 -19.04 -9.70 44.00
CA VAL A 607 -19.46 -10.14 42.68
C VAL A 607 -18.39 -9.73 41.69
N GLU A 608 -17.70 -10.68 41.08
CA GLU A 608 -16.61 -10.37 40.13
C GLU A 608 -16.58 -11.34 38.96
N ARG A 609 -15.75 -11.01 37.98
CA ARG A 609 -15.43 -11.93 36.88
C ARG A 609 -14.21 -12.76 37.21
N LYS A 610 -14.33 -14.07 37.11
CA LYS A 610 -13.20 -15.00 37.19
C LYS A 610 -12.96 -15.67 35.86
N ARG A 611 -11.75 -16.21 35.69
CA ARG A 611 -11.32 -16.96 34.51
C ARG A 611 -10.84 -18.33 34.97
N TYR A 612 -11.30 -19.37 34.28
CA TYR A 612 -10.89 -20.75 34.54
C TYR A 612 -10.53 -21.44 33.23
N GLU A 613 -9.56 -22.33 33.31
CA GLU A 613 -9.21 -23.24 32.22
C GLU A 613 -10.29 -24.33 32.10
N ILE A 614 -10.67 -24.65 30.87
CA ILE A 614 -11.60 -25.75 30.59
C ILE A 614 -10.93 -27.07 31.05
N GLY A 615 -11.67 -27.88 31.81
CA GLY A 615 -11.14 -29.13 32.38
C GLY A 615 -10.25 -28.98 33.60
N SER A 616 -10.13 -27.77 34.18
CA SER A 616 -9.43 -27.58 35.44
C SER A 616 -9.92 -28.53 36.54
N ARG A 617 -8.99 -29.10 37.32
CA ARG A 617 -9.28 -30.06 38.42
C ARG A 617 -10.31 -29.57 39.44
N VAL A 618 -10.42 -28.26 39.62
CA VAL A 618 -11.32 -27.66 40.61
C VAL A 618 -12.78 -27.59 40.16
N ILE A 619 -13.05 -27.84 38.88
CA ILE A 619 -14.41 -27.83 38.32
C ILE A 619 -15.12 -29.09 38.81
N ARG A 620 -16.12 -28.93 39.66
CA ARG A 620 -16.94 -30.05 40.15
C ARG A 620 -17.94 -30.53 39.09
N GLY A 621 -18.37 -29.65 38.20
CA GLY A 621 -19.31 -29.95 37.14
C GLY A 621 -20.11 -28.72 36.74
N PHE A 622 -21.02 -28.91 35.79
CA PHE A 622 -21.84 -27.82 35.24
C PHE A 622 -23.32 -28.13 35.38
N ALA A 623 -24.13 -27.11 35.65
CA ALA A 623 -25.56 -27.16 35.42
C ALA A 623 -25.92 -26.39 34.15
N ARG A 624 -26.82 -26.95 33.35
CA ARG A 624 -27.34 -26.35 32.11
C ARG A 624 -28.83 -26.04 32.26
N PRO A 625 -29.20 -24.86 32.79
CA PRO A 625 -30.59 -24.46 32.89
C PRO A 625 -31.25 -24.40 31.51
N ASN A 626 -32.52 -24.79 31.43
CA ASN A 626 -33.28 -24.72 30.18
C ASN A 626 -33.80 -23.29 29.93
N TYR A 627 -33.05 -22.51 29.18
CA TYR A 627 -33.41 -21.12 28.84
C TYR A 627 -34.36 -20.97 27.64
N LYS A 628 -34.79 -22.09 27.03
CA LYS A 628 -35.71 -22.11 25.89
C LYS A 628 -37.11 -21.60 26.24
#